data_AF-A0A1F5DF10-F1
#
_entry.id   AF-A0A1F5DF10-F1
#
_cell.length_a   1.000
_cell.length_b   1.000
_cell.length_c   1.000
_cell.angle_alpha   90.00
_cell.angle_beta   90.00
_cell.angle_gamma   90.00
#
_symmetry.space_group_name_H-M   'P 1'
#
loop_
_entity.id
_entity.type
_entity.pdbx_description
1 polymer ?
#
loop_
_entity_poly.entity_id
_entity_poly.type
_entity_poly.pdbx_seq_one_letter_code
_entity_poly.pdbx_strand_id
1 'polypeptide(L)'
;MRNAKNIFEPKASRILRCLLTNPGEAWSVRRIADEAQVSVGFTHAVTVSLLEQGYAARNEGNSIELVNPIKLLERWASYHQYLHENRFEDYYTFEKSIEKSMEWLGKVSSRYALTTLSGAYLVSPYVRPAVVEMYVGDEDQKESIVKNLDLRPTASEGNVRLVHPYDEGVFYKAQDIDGVMIVSDVQLYVDLVNYPSRGEEAARSILEKIKGAWSASLLGGQ
;
A
#
# COMPACT_ATOMS: atom_id res chain seq x y z
N MET A 1 -8.50 27.86 -11.15
CA MET A 1 -7.83 27.17 -10.02
C MET A 1 -6.88 26.13 -10.58
N ARG A 2 -5.83 25.74 -9.85
CA ARG A 2 -4.79 24.85 -10.38
C ARG A 2 -5.14 23.39 -10.15
N ASN A 3 -5.11 22.59 -11.21
CA ASN A 3 -5.22 21.13 -11.16
C ASN A 3 -3.88 20.47 -10.82
N ALA A 4 -3.95 19.26 -10.25
CA ALA A 4 -2.78 18.41 -10.15
C ALA A 4 -2.32 18.00 -11.56
N LYS A 5 -1.01 17.98 -11.80
CA LYS A 5 -0.47 17.55 -13.09
C LYS A 5 -0.70 16.06 -13.32
N ASN A 6 -0.60 15.27 -12.25
CA ASN A 6 -0.87 13.85 -12.24
C ASN A 6 -1.37 13.44 -10.84
N ILE A 7 -2.57 12.85 -10.75
CA ILE A 7 -3.15 12.41 -9.48
C ILE A 7 -2.52 11.10 -8.96
N PHE A 8 -1.73 10.41 -9.79
CA PHE A 8 -1.04 9.16 -9.43
C PHE A 8 0.43 9.34 -9.08
N GLU A 9 0.96 10.57 -9.12
CA GLU A 9 2.33 10.84 -8.67
C GLU A 9 2.50 10.55 -7.17
N PRO A 10 3.72 10.25 -6.68
CA PRO A 10 3.93 9.80 -5.30
C PRO A 10 3.23 10.63 -4.22
N LYS A 11 3.38 11.95 -4.27
CA LYS A 11 2.76 12.84 -3.28
C LYS A 11 1.24 12.88 -3.39
N ALA A 12 0.68 12.84 -4.60
CA ALA A 12 -0.77 12.81 -4.82
C ALA A 12 -1.37 11.46 -4.40
N SER A 13 -0.63 10.36 -4.58
CA SER A 13 -1.06 9.02 -4.21
C SER A 13 -1.33 8.86 -2.70
N ARG A 14 -0.74 9.70 -1.83
CA ARG A 14 -1.11 9.77 -0.41
C ARG A 14 -2.60 10.11 -0.20
N ILE A 15 -3.12 11.05 -0.98
CA ILE A 15 -4.54 11.42 -0.94
C ILE A 15 -5.40 10.25 -1.45
N LEU A 16 -4.97 9.59 -2.52
CA LEU A 16 -5.69 8.42 -3.04
C LEU A 16 -5.76 7.30 -2.00
N ARG A 17 -4.66 7.02 -1.28
CA ARG A 17 -4.64 6.06 -0.18
C ARG A 17 -5.63 6.41 0.93
N CYS A 18 -5.68 7.67 1.35
CA CYS A 18 -6.62 8.13 2.38
C CYS A 18 -8.07 7.83 1.98
N LEU A 19 -8.45 8.19 0.75
CA LEU A 19 -9.80 8.01 0.25
C LEU A 19 -10.13 6.54 -0.01
N LEU A 20 -9.24 5.79 -0.65
CA LEU A 20 -9.48 4.39 -1.04
C LEU A 20 -9.46 3.42 0.15
N THR A 21 -8.70 3.73 1.21
CA THR A 21 -8.71 2.87 2.40
C THR A 21 -9.98 3.05 3.24
N ASN A 22 -10.73 4.14 3.03
CA ASN A 22 -11.99 4.42 3.72
C ASN A 22 -13.05 4.93 2.73
N PRO A 23 -13.50 4.09 1.77
CA PRO A 23 -14.27 4.55 0.61
C PRO A 23 -15.71 4.99 0.95
N GLY A 24 -16.24 4.60 2.10
CA GLY A 24 -17.56 5.02 2.59
C GLY A 24 -17.54 6.28 3.46
N GLU A 25 -16.37 6.87 3.69
CA GLU A 25 -16.27 8.09 4.50
C GLU A 25 -16.49 9.36 3.67
N ALA A 26 -17.17 10.33 4.27
CA ALA A 26 -17.25 11.69 3.77
C ALA A 26 -16.06 12.52 4.28
N TRP A 27 -15.38 13.19 3.37
CA TRP A 27 -14.12 13.89 3.65
C TRP A 27 -14.22 15.40 3.49
N SER A 28 -13.54 16.14 4.36
CA SER A 28 -13.21 17.55 4.10
C SER A 28 -11.80 17.66 3.52
N VAL A 29 -11.54 18.70 2.71
CA VAL A 29 -10.18 18.96 2.17
C VAL A 29 -9.15 19.06 3.28
N ARG A 30 -9.51 19.65 4.43
CA ARG A 30 -8.60 19.79 5.57
C ARG A 30 -8.27 18.44 6.21
N ARG A 31 -9.28 17.60 6.43
CA ARG A 31 -9.08 16.26 6.99
C ARG A 31 -8.22 15.39 6.06
N ILE A 32 -8.45 15.46 4.75
CA ILE A 32 -7.60 14.75 3.77
C ILE A 32 -6.16 15.26 3.87
N ALA A 33 -5.95 16.59 3.92
CA ALA A 33 -4.62 17.18 3.98
C ALA A 33 -3.85 16.73 5.22
N ASP A 34 -4.53 16.72 6.37
CA ASP A 34 -3.98 16.28 7.65
C ASP A 34 -3.66 14.77 7.61
N GLU A 35 -4.59 13.92 7.15
CA GLU A 35 -4.39 12.46 7.09
C GLU A 35 -3.28 12.07 6.08
N ALA A 36 -3.25 12.71 4.91
CA ALA A 36 -2.28 12.46 3.86
C ALA A 36 -0.93 13.15 4.10
N GLN A 37 -0.82 13.98 5.16
CA GLN A 37 0.38 14.75 5.51
C GLN A 37 0.88 15.60 4.32
N VAL A 38 -0.04 16.32 3.68
CA VAL A 38 0.25 17.25 2.57
C VAL A 38 -0.42 18.61 2.81
N SER A 39 -0.06 19.62 2.04
CA SER A 39 -0.67 20.94 2.20
C SER A 39 -2.13 20.95 1.76
N VAL A 40 -2.95 21.78 2.41
CA VAL A 40 -4.36 22.01 2.04
C VAL A 40 -4.49 22.46 0.58
N GLY A 41 -3.59 23.32 0.11
CA GLY A 41 -3.60 23.78 -1.29
C GLY A 41 -3.32 22.68 -2.31
N PHE A 42 -2.38 21.76 -2.02
CA PHE A 42 -2.12 20.60 -2.87
C PHE A 42 -3.30 19.62 -2.83
N THR A 43 -3.87 19.41 -1.65
CA THR A 43 -5.06 18.57 -1.45
C THR A 43 -6.24 19.08 -2.25
N HIS A 44 -6.47 20.40 -2.23
CA HIS A 44 -7.50 21.03 -3.05
C HIS A 44 -7.25 20.78 -4.54
N ALA A 45 -6.03 20.96 -5.04
CA ALA A 45 -5.69 20.75 -6.45
C ALA A 45 -5.96 19.30 -6.90
N VAL A 46 -5.57 18.31 -6.10
CA VAL A 46 -5.84 16.88 -6.38
C VAL A 46 -7.34 16.59 -6.29
N THR A 47 -8.04 17.13 -5.29
CA THR A 47 -9.49 16.95 -5.13
C THR A 47 -10.26 17.50 -6.33
N VAL A 48 -9.92 18.70 -6.81
CA VAL A 48 -10.56 19.28 -8.00
C VAL A 48 -10.33 18.36 -9.21
N SER A 49 -9.12 17.84 -9.40
CA SER A 49 -8.83 16.90 -10.48
C SER A 49 -9.62 15.59 -10.36
N LEU A 50 -9.84 15.08 -9.14
CA LEU A 50 -10.68 13.89 -8.90
C LEU A 50 -12.16 14.17 -9.23
N LEU A 51 -12.67 15.35 -8.88
CA LEU A 51 -14.04 15.79 -9.20
C LEU A 51 -14.23 15.94 -10.72
N GLU A 52 -13.31 16.63 -11.40
CA GLU A 52 -13.36 16.84 -12.85
C GLU A 52 -13.25 15.54 -13.65
N GLN A 53 -12.50 14.55 -13.16
CA GLN A 53 -12.37 13.23 -13.77
C GLN A 53 -13.50 12.26 -13.38
N GLY A 54 -14.43 12.70 -12.52
CA GLY A 54 -15.58 11.89 -12.08
C GLY A 54 -15.23 10.75 -11.11
N TYR A 55 -14.06 10.78 -10.48
CA TYR A 55 -13.67 9.81 -9.45
C TYR A 55 -14.24 10.15 -8.08
N ALA A 56 -14.49 11.43 -7.83
CA ALA A 56 -15.11 11.92 -6.61
C ALA A 56 -16.33 12.79 -6.93
N ALA A 57 -17.20 12.97 -5.95
CA ALA A 57 -18.30 13.92 -5.97
C ALA A 57 -18.37 14.68 -4.65
N ARG A 58 -19.19 15.73 -4.62
CA ARG A 58 -19.58 16.40 -3.39
C ARG A 58 -20.98 15.97 -3.01
N ASN A 59 -21.17 15.56 -1.77
CA ASN A 59 -22.50 15.30 -1.22
C ASN A 59 -23.24 16.60 -0.88
N GLU A 60 -24.48 16.49 -0.39
CA GLU A 60 -25.31 17.65 0.00
C GLU A 60 -24.65 18.52 1.07
N GLY A 61 -23.88 17.91 1.98
CA GLY A 61 -23.09 18.58 3.01
C GLY A 61 -21.76 19.16 2.52
N ASN A 62 -21.54 19.22 1.20
CA ASN A 62 -20.31 19.70 0.55
C ASN A 62 -19.05 18.89 0.92
N SER A 63 -19.21 17.67 1.43
CA SER A 63 -18.11 16.75 1.71
C SER A 63 -17.77 15.92 0.48
N ILE A 64 -16.52 15.48 0.40
CA ILE A 64 -15.95 14.74 -0.73
C ILE A 64 -16.14 13.24 -0.49
N GLU A 65 -16.68 12.56 -1.49
CA GLU A 65 -16.91 11.11 -1.48
C GLU A 65 -16.43 10.49 -2.80
N LEU A 66 -15.98 9.24 -2.76
CA LEU A 66 -15.61 8.51 -3.97
C LEU A 66 -16.85 7.98 -4.68
N VAL A 67 -16.94 8.19 -6.00
CA VAL A 67 -18.07 7.74 -6.82
C VAL A 67 -17.89 6.29 -7.27
N ASN A 68 -16.70 5.96 -7.74
CA ASN A 68 -16.36 4.59 -8.13
C ASN A 68 -14.94 4.28 -7.62
N PRO A 69 -14.81 3.87 -6.35
CA PRO A 69 -13.51 3.64 -5.73
C PRO A 69 -12.74 2.50 -6.42
N ILE A 70 -13.44 1.49 -6.96
CA ILE A 70 -12.80 0.36 -7.66
C ILE A 70 -12.11 0.85 -8.94
N LYS A 71 -12.82 1.63 -9.75
CA LYS A 71 -12.25 2.19 -10.99
C LYS A 71 -11.05 3.10 -10.71
N LEU A 72 -11.09 3.88 -9.64
CA LEU A 72 -9.96 4.72 -9.22
C LEU A 72 -8.77 3.86 -8.77
N LEU A 73 -9.02 2.81 -7.99
CA LEU A 73 -8.00 1.86 -7.53
C LEU A 73 -7.33 1.14 -8.70
N GLU A 74 -8.11 0.56 -9.61
CA GLU A 74 -7.62 -0.12 -10.82
C GLU A 74 -6.77 0.83 -11.67
N ARG A 75 -7.22 2.08 -11.83
CA ARG A 75 -6.48 3.07 -12.61
C ARG A 75 -5.15 3.43 -11.94
N TRP A 76 -5.15 3.63 -10.63
CA TRP A 76 -3.93 3.91 -9.89
C TRP A 76 -2.95 2.73 -9.97
N ALA A 77 -3.42 1.51 -9.73
CA ALA A 77 -2.61 0.30 -9.83
C ALA A 77 -2.01 0.11 -11.23
N SER A 78 -2.77 0.40 -12.30
CA SER A 78 -2.26 0.34 -13.67
C SER A 78 -1.13 1.35 -13.95
N TYR A 79 -1.12 2.49 -13.23
CA TYR A 79 -0.09 3.52 -13.37
C TYR A 79 1.17 3.18 -12.57
N HIS A 80 1.02 2.61 -11.38
CA HIS A 80 2.11 2.36 -10.46
C HIS A 80 3.09 1.30 -10.97
N GLN A 81 4.38 1.62 -10.99
CA GLN A 81 5.44 0.69 -11.41
C GLN A 81 6.32 0.31 -10.22
N TYR A 82 5.88 -0.70 -9.44
CA TYR A 82 6.53 -1.11 -8.19
C TYR A 82 8.05 -1.29 -8.31
N LEU A 83 8.51 -2.01 -9.34
CA LEU A 83 9.94 -2.29 -9.56
C LEU A 83 10.74 -1.07 -10.04
N HIS A 84 10.08 -0.03 -10.54
CA HIS A 84 10.75 1.19 -11.04
C HIS A 84 10.75 2.31 -10.00
N GLU A 85 9.71 2.40 -9.18
CA GLU A 85 9.55 3.49 -8.21
C GLU A 85 10.38 3.26 -6.94
N ASN A 86 10.58 2.00 -6.54
CA ASN A 86 11.27 1.65 -5.30
C ASN A 86 12.77 1.35 -5.50
N ARG A 87 13.54 1.43 -4.41
CA ARG A 87 14.90 0.88 -4.38
C ARG A 87 14.91 -0.42 -3.58
N PHE A 88 15.78 -1.34 -3.95
CA PHE A 88 15.81 -2.69 -3.42
C PHE A 88 17.20 -3.05 -2.91
N GLU A 89 17.24 -3.79 -1.82
CA GLU A 89 18.44 -4.45 -1.31
C GLU A 89 18.12 -5.94 -1.08
N ASP A 90 18.87 -6.82 -1.73
CA ASP A 90 18.71 -8.27 -1.62
C ASP A 90 19.57 -8.84 -0.49
N TYR A 91 18.95 -9.71 0.30
CA TYR A 91 19.54 -10.35 1.46
C TYR A 91 19.29 -11.85 1.46
N TYR A 92 20.22 -12.57 2.07
CA TYR A 92 20.10 -13.97 2.37
C TYR A 92 19.99 -14.21 3.88
N THR A 93 19.08 -15.10 4.27
CA THR A 93 19.05 -15.73 5.60
C THR A 93 18.98 -17.24 5.45
N PHE A 94 19.50 -17.98 6.43
CA PHE A 94 19.45 -19.45 6.41
C PHE A 94 18.03 -20.01 6.58
N GLU A 95 17.11 -19.22 7.12
CA GLU A 95 15.72 -19.63 7.27
C GLU A 95 15.01 -19.65 5.92
N LYS A 96 14.31 -20.76 5.66
CA LYS A 96 13.60 -21.01 4.40
C LYS A 96 12.10 -21.18 4.60
N SER A 97 11.65 -21.37 5.84
CA SER A 97 10.24 -21.38 6.20
C SER A 97 9.75 -19.94 6.28
N ILE A 98 8.82 -19.61 5.40
CA ILE A 98 8.14 -18.33 5.47
C ILE A 98 7.43 -18.15 6.81
N GLU A 99 6.84 -19.21 7.34
CA GLU A 99 6.10 -19.20 8.60
C GLU A 99 7.01 -18.79 9.77
N LYS A 100 8.24 -19.29 9.81
CA LYS A 100 9.24 -18.86 10.80
C LYS A 100 9.73 -17.44 10.56
N SER A 101 9.94 -17.03 9.30
CA SER A 101 10.25 -15.63 8.99
C SER A 101 9.17 -14.69 9.51
N MET A 102 7.90 -15.06 9.39
CA MET A 102 6.77 -14.31 9.93
C MET A 102 6.78 -14.25 11.45
N GLU A 103 7.06 -15.37 12.14
CA GLU A 103 7.19 -15.40 13.59
C GLU A 103 8.30 -14.45 14.10
N TRP A 104 9.41 -14.36 13.38
CA TRP A 104 10.51 -13.46 13.74
C TRP A 104 10.18 -12.00 13.47
N LEU A 105 9.56 -11.73 12.32
CA LEU A 105 9.09 -10.40 11.97
C LEU A 105 8.09 -9.88 12.99
N GLY A 106 7.19 -10.72 13.51
CA GLY A 106 6.25 -10.33 14.55
C GLY A 106 6.88 -9.94 15.90
N LYS A 107 8.19 -10.16 16.08
CA LYS A 107 8.96 -9.74 17.26
C LYS A 107 9.80 -8.49 16.99
N VAL A 108 9.83 -7.99 15.76
CA VAL A 108 10.60 -6.81 15.37
C VAL A 108 9.86 -5.54 15.77
N SER A 109 10.49 -4.69 16.58
CA SER A 109 9.94 -3.38 16.95
C SER A 109 10.16 -2.30 15.88
N SER A 110 10.99 -2.59 14.88
CA SER A 110 11.31 -1.63 13.83
C SER A 110 10.16 -1.45 12.85
N ARG A 111 10.05 -0.25 12.26
CA ARG A 111 8.99 0.01 11.28
C ARG A 111 9.25 -0.76 9.98
N TYR A 112 8.41 -1.74 9.71
CA TYR A 112 8.35 -2.46 8.45
C TYR A 112 6.89 -2.75 8.08
N ALA A 113 6.67 -3.13 6.83
CA ALA A 113 5.41 -3.72 6.41
C ALA A 113 5.65 -4.67 5.23
N LEU A 114 5.16 -5.90 5.34
CA LEU A 114 5.18 -6.83 4.22
C LEU A 114 4.33 -6.30 3.07
N THR A 115 4.81 -6.52 1.85
CA THR A 115 4.12 -6.13 0.62
C THR A 115 4.17 -7.28 -0.41
N THR A 116 3.68 -7.02 -1.62
CA THR A 116 3.65 -7.93 -2.77
C THR A 116 3.15 -9.31 -2.38
N LEU A 117 3.81 -10.38 -2.85
CA LEU A 117 3.40 -11.75 -2.59
C LEU A 117 3.54 -12.14 -1.11
N SER A 118 4.42 -11.45 -0.36
CA SER A 118 4.63 -11.74 1.07
C SER A 118 3.46 -11.29 1.92
N GLY A 119 3.01 -10.06 1.72
CA GLY A 119 1.80 -9.55 2.38
C GLY A 119 0.54 -10.25 1.88
N ALA A 120 0.44 -10.49 0.56
CA ALA A 120 -0.70 -11.20 -0.01
C ALA A 120 -0.86 -12.61 0.57
N TYR A 121 0.22 -13.34 0.81
CA TYR A 121 0.17 -14.68 1.39
C TYR A 121 -0.50 -14.71 2.78
N LEU A 122 -0.31 -13.68 3.60
CA LEU A 122 -0.95 -13.60 4.92
C LEU A 122 -2.42 -13.17 4.85
N VAL A 123 -2.77 -12.34 3.86
CA VAL A 123 -4.13 -11.80 3.71
C VAL A 123 -5.06 -12.75 2.93
N SER A 124 -4.51 -13.41 1.91
CA SER A 124 -5.19 -14.36 1.03
C SER A 124 -4.16 -15.36 0.46
N PRO A 125 -3.92 -16.51 1.11
CA PRO A 125 -2.83 -17.45 0.80
C PRO A 125 -3.02 -18.22 -0.51
N TYR A 126 -3.00 -17.51 -1.64
CA TYR A 126 -3.17 -18.08 -2.98
C TYR A 126 -1.82 -18.41 -3.66
N VAL A 127 -0.80 -17.60 -3.36
CA VAL A 127 0.56 -17.74 -3.89
C VAL A 127 1.54 -17.75 -2.73
N ARG A 128 2.30 -18.85 -2.60
CA ARG A 128 3.43 -18.87 -1.66
C ARG A 128 4.60 -18.09 -2.28
N PRO A 129 5.13 -17.04 -1.62
CA PRO A 129 6.24 -16.27 -2.15
C PRO A 129 7.56 -17.05 -2.03
N ALA A 130 8.45 -16.82 -3.01
CA ALA A 130 9.82 -17.35 -2.97
C ALA A 130 10.78 -16.45 -2.18
N VAL A 131 10.46 -15.15 -2.10
CA VAL A 131 11.25 -14.11 -1.45
C VAL A 131 10.34 -13.36 -0.47
N VAL A 132 10.81 -13.16 0.76
CA VAL A 132 10.13 -12.29 1.72
C VAL A 132 10.43 -10.84 1.37
N GLU A 133 9.42 -10.11 0.92
CA GLU A 133 9.51 -8.70 0.52
C GLU A 133 8.79 -7.79 1.52
N MET A 134 9.49 -6.75 1.97
CA MET A 134 8.96 -5.79 2.94
C MET A 134 9.45 -4.38 2.68
N TYR A 135 8.55 -3.41 2.84
CA TYR A 135 8.96 -2.03 3.03
C TYR A 135 9.64 -1.87 4.38
N VAL A 136 10.72 -1.11 4.42
CA VAL A 136 11.44 -0.74 5.63
C VAL A 136 11.37 0.77 5.86
N GLY A 137 11.46 1.17 7.14
CA GLY A 137 11.59 2.58 7.52
C GLY A 137 12.95 3.17 7.15
N ASP A 138 13.40 4.13 7.95
CA ASP A 138 14.71 4.73 7.79
C ASP A 138 15.86 3.72 7.98
N GLU A 139 17.09 4.20 7.75
CA GLU A 139 18.30 3.37 7.78
C GLU A 139 18.51 2.68 9.15
N ASP A 140 18.21 3.36 10.26
CA ASP A 140 18.35 2.79 11.61
C ASP A 140 17.35 1.64 11.82
N GLN A 141 16.11 1.82 11.34
CA GLN A 141 15.09 0.76 11.36
C GLN A 141 15.51 -0.44 10.52
N LYS A 142 16.06 -0.19 9.32
CA LYS A 142 16.57 -1.25 8.44
C LYS A 142 17.73 -2.01 9.07
N GLU A 143 18.72 -1.32 9.62
CA GLU A 143 19.88 -1.95 10.27
C GLU A 143 19.45 -2.85 11.43
N SER A 144 18.47 -2.40 12.22
CA SER A 144 17.85 -3.21 13.27
C SER A 144 17.22 -4.50 12.72
N ILE A 145 16.46 -4.42 11.62
CA ILE A 145 15.88 -5.61 10.95
C ILE A 145 16.98 -6.56 10.46
N VAL A 146 17.98 -6.03 9.77
CA VAL A 146 19.12 -6.80 9.23
C VAL A 146 19.81 -7.58 10.34
N LYS A 147 20.10 -6.92 11.47
CA LYS A 147 20.76 -7.54 12.62
C LYS A 147 19.88 -8.57 13.32
N ASN A 148 18.61 -8.26 13.56
CA ASN A 148 17.70 -9.13 14.31
C ASN A 148 17.36 -10.42 13.56
N LEU A 149 17.39 -10.39 12.22
CA LEU A 149 17.08 -11.54 11.36
C LEU A 149 18.32 -12.24 10.79
N ASP A 150 19.54 -11.87 11.23
CA ASP A 150 20.84 -12.33 10.68
C ASP A 150 20.88 -12.26 9.14
N LEU A 151 20.40 -11.14 8.58
CA LEU A 151 20.38 -10.94 7.13
C LEU A 151 21.78 -10.64 6.62
N ARG A 152 22.18 -11.34 5.57
CA ARG A 152 23.48 -11.16 4.90
C ARG A 152 23.27 -10.54 3.53
N PRO A 153 23.88 -9.39 3.23
CA PRO A 153 23.72 -8.76 1.92
C PRO A 153 24.23 -9.68 0.83
N THR A 154 23.56 -9.69 -0.32
CA THR A 154 23.96 -10.49 -1.48
C THR A 154 23.85 -9.70 -2.77
N ALA A 155 24.78 -9.94 -3.70
CA ALA A 155 24.73 -9.39 -5.06
C ALA A 155 23.93 -10.28 -6.03
N SER A 156 23.58 -11.50 -5.61
CA SER A 156 22.68 -12.43 -6.32
C SER A 156 21.30 -12.43 -5.68
N GLU A 157 20.31 -13.06 -6.33
CA GLU A 157 18.97 -13.23 -5.76
C GLU A 157 19.01 -13.85 -4.35
N GLY A 158 18.42 -13.15 -3.39
CA GLY A 158 18.28 -13.57 -2.00
C GLY A 158 16.88 -14.10 -1.69
N ASN A 159 16.66 -14.61 -0.47
CA ASN A 159 15.34 -15.04 0.02
C ASN A 159 14.62 -13.97 0.86
N VAL A 160 15.27 -12.82 1.07
CA VAL A 160 14.69 -11.63 1.70
C VAL A 160 15.06 -10.42 0.84
N ARG A 161 14.12 -9.52 0.61
CA ARG A 161 14.34 -8.27 -0.11
C ARG A 161 13.74 -7.12 0.68
N LEU A 162 14.61 -6.19 1.08
CA LEU A 162 14.21 -4.97 1.76
C LEU A 162 13.94 -3.90 0.71
N VAL A 163 12.79 -3.25 0.83
CA VAL A 163 12.28 -2.28 -0.13
C VAL A 163 12.29 -0.91 0.51
N HIS A 164 13.10 -0.02 -0.04
CA HIS A 164 13.08 1.39 0.33
C HIS A 164 11.93 2.07 -0.43
N PRO A 165 10.87 2.49 0.28
CA PRO A 165 9.69 2.98 -0.39
C PRO A 165 9.97 4.29 -1.11
N TYR A 166 9.33 4.44 -2.26
CA TYR A 166 9.34 5.68 -3.03
C TYR A 166 8.66 6.85 -2.30
N ASP A 167 7.80 6.55 -1.32
CA ASP A 167 7.07 7.50 -0.49
C ASP A 167 6.60 6.88 0.83
N GLU A 168 6.66 7.63 1.94
CA GLU A 168 6.21 7.20 3.28
C GLU A 168 4.74 6.75 3.36
N GLY A 169 3.91 7.17 2.41
CA GLY A 169 2.50 6.85 2.35
C GLY A 169 2.21 5.35 2.22
N VAL A 170 3.17 4.51 1.79
CA VAL A 170 2.97 3.04 1.69
C VAL A 170 2.59 2.40 3.02
N PHE A 171 3.00 2.99 4.15
CA PHE A 171 2.68 2.51 5.49
C PHE A 171 1.32 2.98 6.01
N TYR A 172 0.64 3.87 5.28
CA TYR A 172 -0.66 4.37 5.70
C TYR A 172 -1.66 3.21 5.80
N LYS A 173 -2.27 3.08 7.00
CA LYS A 173 -3.19 1.99 7.35
C LYS A 173 -2.60 0.60 7.11
N ALA A 174 -1.28 0.45 7.29
CA ALA A 174 -0.68 -0.86 7.50
C ALA A 174 -1.43 -1.59 8.64
N GLN A 175 -1.61 -2.89 8.45
CA GLN A 175 -2.40 -3.76 9.30
C GLN A 175 -1.51 -4.78 10.00
N ASP A 176 -1.88 -5.14 11.22
CA ASP A 176 -1.27 -6.22 11.98
C ASP A 176 -2.08 -7.50 11.73
N ILE A 177 -1.41 -8.56 11.26
CA ILE A 177 -1.96 -9.91 11.19
C ILE A 177 -1.04 -10.82 12.00
N ASP A 178 -1.54 -11.31 13.13
CA ASP A 178 -0.83 -12.21 14.04
C ASP A 178 0.55 -11.69 14.48
N GLY A 179 0.64 -10.37 14.74
CA GLY A 179 1.85 -9.66 15.15
C GLY A 179 2.69 -9.16 13.97
N VAL A 180 2.35 -9.52 12.73
CA VAL A 180 3.13 -9.18 11.54
C VAL A 180 2.53 -7.98 10.83
N MET A 181 3.33 -6.93 10.66
CA MET A 181 2.91 -5.75 9.92
C MET A 181 2.88 -6.00 8.41
N ILE A 182 1.77 -5.66 7.78
CA ILE A 182 1.51 -5.76 6.34
C ILE A 182 0.95 -4.43 5.85
N VAL A 183 1.24 -4.03 4.61
CA VAL A 183 0.59 -2.83 4.04
C VAL A 183 -0.93 -3.02 3.93
N SER A 184 -1.67 -1.93 3.73
CA SER A 184 -3.12 -2.00 3.53
C SER A 184 -3.49 -2.85 2.31
N ASP A 185 -4.69 -3.42 2.27
CA ASP A 185 -5.16 -4.19 1.11
C ASP A 185 -5.10 -3.35 -0.19
N VAL A 186 -5.40 -2.05 -0.08
CA VAL A 186 -5.26 -1.08 -1.18
C VAL A 186 -3.82 -1.02 -1.68
N GLN A 187 -2.84 -0.91 -0.79
CA GLN A 187 -1.44 -0.87 -1.17
C GLN A 187 -0.97 -2.22 -1.73
N LEU A 188 -1.39 -3.36 -1.14
CA LEU A 188 -1.10 -4.69 -1.69
C LEU A 188 -1.59 -4.82 -3.13
N TYR A 189 -2.82 -4.41 -3.41
CA TYR A 189 -3.35 -4.45 -4.76
C TYR A 189 -2.51 -3.61 -5.73
N VAL A 190 -2.19 -2.37 -5.36
CA VAL A 190 -1.38 -1.46 -6.19
C VAL A 190 0.01 -2.03 -6.46
N ASP A 191 0.66 -2.61 -5.46
CA ASP A 191 2.00 -3.19 -5.58
C ASP A 191 2.01 -4.45 -6.45
N LEU A 192 0.91 -5.21 -6.48
CA LEU A 192 0.83 -6.52 -7.15
C LEU A 192 0.44 -6.45 -8.64
N VAL A 193 -0.35 -5.46 -9.07
CA VAL A 193 -0.93 -5.43 -10.43
C VAL A 193 0.14 -5.48 -11.52
N ASN A 194 1.24 -4.75 -11.34
CA ASN A 194 2.37 -4.74 -12.27
C ASN A 194 3.57 -5.56 -11.76
N TYR A 195 3.38 -6.39 -10.73
CA TYR A 195 4.43 -7.25 -10.17
C TYR A 195 4.59 -8.51 -11.03
N PRO A 196 5.83 -8.99 -11.29
CA PRO A 196 6.08 -10.18 -12.11
C PRO A 196 5.53 -11.47 -11.48
N SER A 197 5.71 -12.57 -12.21
CA SER A 197 5.30 -13.92 -11.77
C SER A 197 3.79 -14.00 -11.53
N ARG A 198 3.35 -14.49 -10.36
CA ARG A 198 1.91 -14.63 -10.02
C ARG A 198 1.33 -13.38 -9.36
N GLY A 199 1.93 -12.21 -9.61
CA GLY A 199 1.48 -10.91 -9.09
C GLY A 199 0.03 -10.60 -9.47
N GLU A 200 -0.32 -10.73 -10.75
CA GLU A 200 -1.68 -10.49 -11.25
C GLU A 200 -2.73 -11.43 -10.61
N GLU A 201 -2.37 -12.69 -10.36
CA GLU A 201 -3.26 -13.64 -9.70
C GLU A 201 -3.49 -13.27 -8.23
N ALA A 202 -2.44 -12.89 -7.50
CA ALA A 202 -2.55 -12.39 -6.14
C ALA A 202 -3.35 -11.07 -6.10
N ALA A 203 -3.09 -10.13 -7.02
CA ALA A 203 -3.84 -8.87 -7.14
C ALA A 203 -5.34 -9.12 -7.31
N ARG A 204 -5.73 -10.06 -8.18
CA ARG A 204 -7.15 -10.44 -8.34
C ARG A 204 -7.76 -10.94 -7.05
N SER A 205 -7.06 -11.78 -6.29
CA SER A 205 -7.56 -12.25 -5.00
C SER A 205 -7.71 -11.12 -3.97
N ILE A 206 -6.76 -10.18 -3.91
CA ILE A 206 -6.85 -9.01 -3.03
C ILE A 206 -8.01 -8.10 -3.47
N LEU A 207 -8.22 -7.91 -4.77
CA LEU A 207 -9.32 -7.11 -5.29
C LEU A 207 -10.69 -7.65 -4.88
N GLU A 208 -10.90 -8.97 -4.92
CA GLU A 208 -12.15 -9.58 -4.47
C GLU A 208 -12.39 -9.38 -2.97
N LYS A 209 -11.34 -9.46 -2.15
CA LYS A 209 -11.41 -9.12 -0.72
C LYS A 209 -11.80 -7.64 -0.51
N ILE A 210 -11.15 -6.72 -1.24
CA ILE A 210 -11.44 -5.28 -1.20
C ILE A 210 -12.90 -5.03 -1.57
N LYS A 211 -13.40 -5.61 -2.66
CA LYS A 211 -14.80 -5.48 -3.09
C LYS A 211 -15.75 -5.94 -1.99
N GLY A 212 -15.48 -7.10 -1.37
CA GLY A 212 -16.29 -7.61 -0.26
C GLY A 212 -16.34 -6.64 0.93
N ALA A 213 -15.19 -6.11 1.34
CA ALA A 213 -15.10 -5.16 2.44
C ALA A 213 -15.80 -3.83 2.12
N TRP A 214 -15.61 -3.30 0.91
CA TRP A 214 -16.18 -2.03 0.50
C TRP A 214 -17.68 -2.11 0.29
N SER A 215 -18.21 -3.22 -0.24
CA SER A 215 -19.66 -3.43 -0.33
C SER A 215 -20.31 -3.36 1.04
N ALA A 216 -19.69 -3.94 2.09
CA ALA A 216 -20.21 -3.83 3.45
C ALA A 216 -20.18 -2.37 3.97
N SER A 217 -19.05 -1.67 3.78
CA SER A 217 -18.89 -0.29 4.24
C SER A 217 -19.79 0.72 3.50
N LEU A 218 -20.00 0.55 2.20
CA LEU A 218 -20.83 1.43 1.37
C LEU A 218 -22.34 1.19 1.59
N LEU A 219 -22.74 -0.01 2.00
CA LEU A 219 -24.13 -0.32 2.36
C LEU A 219 -24.48 0.03 3.81
N GLY A 220 -23.51 0.00 4.73
CA GLY A 220 -23.70 0.32 6.14
C GLY A 220 -23.77 1.82 6.48
N GLY A 221 -23.59 2.69 5.48
CA GLY A 221 -23.66 4.15 5.61
C GLY A 221 -24.97 4.78 5.13
N GLN A 222 -25.99 3.98 4.81
CA GLN A 222 -27.35 4.45 4.46
C GLN A 222 -28.31 4.37 5.64
#